data_AF-A0A7S0B9Q6-F1
#
_entry.id   AF-A0A7S0B9Q6-F1
#
_cell.length_a   1.000
_cell.length_b   1.000
_cell.length_c   1.000
_cell.angle_alpha   90.00
_cell.angle_beta   90.00
_cell.angle_gamma   90.00
#
_symmetry.space_group_name_H-M   'P 1'
#
loop_
_entity.id
_entity.type
_entity.pdbx_description
1 polymer ?
#
loop_
_entity_poly.entity_id
_entity_poly.type
_entity_poly.pdbx_seq_one_letter_code
_entity_poly.pdbx_strand_id
1 'polypeptide(L)'
;DFPAVWAAREQDKLNFRYPGAGGESYVDVINRLRPVIIELERHHSSVLVISHLAVQRCIFAYFTGCSQEELPHIDMDMHTLYELHPGPFGTTVNAVPLG
;
A
#
# COMPACT_ATOMS: atom_id res chain seq x y z
N ASP A 1 11.23 21.71 14.20
CA ASP A 1 11.51 21.50 12.77
C ASP A 1 12.30 20.22 12.55
N PHE A 2 11.95 19.43 11.54
CA PHE A 2 12.65 18.18 11.21
C PHE A 2 13.16 18.12 9.75
N PRO A 3 13.95 19.11 9.24
CA PRO A 3 14.43 19.10 7.86
C PRO A 3 15.27 17.87 7.51
N ALA A 4 16.09 17.38 8.46
CA ALA A 4 16.92 16.19 8.25
C ALA A 4 16.08 14.90 8.15
N VAL A 5 15.00 14.79 8.91
CA VAL A 5 14.06 13.66 8.86
C VAL A 5 13.33 13.67 7.52
N TRP A 6 12.88 14.84 7.07
CA TRP A 6 12.28 15.02 5.75
C TRP A 6 13.25 14.61 4.64
N ALA A 7 14.48 15.12 4.64
CA ALA A 7 15.49 14.80 3.64
C ALA A 7 15.84 13.31 3.60
N ALA A 8 16.00 12.67 4.77
CA ALA A 8 16.29 11.24 4.85
C ALA A 8 15.13 10.39 4.31
N ARG A 9 13.88 10.79 4.56
CA ARG A 9 12.70 10.12 4.02
C ARG A 9 12.60 10.25 2.50
N GLU A 10 12.92 11.42 1.95
CA GLU A 10 12.92 11.64 0.50
C GLU A 10 14.01 10.84 -0.21
N GLN A 11 15.14 10.58 0.46
CA GLN A 11 16.24 9.78 -0.10
C GLN A 11 15.91 8.29 -0.23
N ASP A 12 15.19 7.72 0.74
CA ASP A 12 14.80 6.30 0.73
C ASP A 12 13.47 6.09 1.44
N LYS A 13 12.37 6.40 0.75
CA LYS A 13 11.03 6.36 1.33
C LYS A 13 10.57 4.95 1.70
N LEU A 14 11.10 3.91 1.04
CA LEU A 14 10.77 2.51 1.28
C LEU A 14 11.33 2.06 2.64
N ASN A 15 12.61 2.31 2.89
CA ASN A 15 13.30 1.82 4.08
C ASN A 15 13.30 2.82 5.23
N PHE A 16 13.03 4.11 4.97
CA PHE A 16 12.99 5.13 6.00
C PHE A 16 11.96 4.78 7.07
N ARG A 17 12.44 4.59 8.30
CA ARG A 17 11.61 4.39 9.49
C ARG A 17 11.52 5.70 10.26
N TYR A 18 10.30 6.15 10.55
CA TYR A 18 10.12 7.37 11.34
C TYR A 18 10.78 7.25 12.72
N PRO A 19 11.45 8.31 13.22
CA PRO A 19 12.09 8.27 14.53
C PRO A 19 11.04 8.23 15.66
N GLY A 20 11.39 7.56 16.76
CA GLY A 20 10.54 7.43 17.94
C GLY A 20 10.05 5.99 18.19
N ALA A 21 9.44 5.78 19.35
CA ALA A 21 8.88 4.48 19.69
C ALA A 21 7.68 4.17 18.78
N GLY A 22 7.72 3.03 18.08
CA GLY A 22 6.64 2.60 17.19
C GLY A 22 6.65 3.21 15.78
N GLY A 23 7.75 3.86 15.38
CA GLY A 23 7.91 4.27 13.99
C GLY A 23 7.99 3.06 13.05
N GLU A 24 7.30 3.14 11.90
CA GLU A 24 7.30 2.12 10.85
C GLU A 24 7.90 2.70 9.56
N SER A 25 8.60 1.86 8.80
CA SER A 25 8.86 2.05 7.37
C SER A 25 7.81 1.34 6.52
N TYR A 26 7.84 1.51 5.19
CA TYR A 26 6.99 0.72 4.31
C TYR A 26 7.31 -0.78 4.40
N VAL A 27 8.58 -1.15 4.61
CA VAL A 27 8.99 -2.55 4.85
C VAL A 27 8.32 -3.13 6.11
N ASP A 28 8.20 -2.34 7.18
CA ASP A 28 7.51 -2.78 8.40
C ASP A 28 6.02 -3.01 8.13
N VAL A 29 5.37 -2.08 7.42
CA VAL A 29 3.95 -2.20 7.03
C VAL A 29 3.72 -3.43 6.15
N ILE A 30 4.59 -3.70 5.16
CA ILE A 30 4.52 -4.90 4.32
C ILE A 30 4.56 -6.16 5.18
N ASN A 31 5.51 -6.23 6.12
CA ASN A 31 5.65 -7.41 6.98
C ASN A 31 4.44 -7.62 7.89
N ARG A 32 3.87 -6.54 8.44
CA ARG A 32 2.65 -6.59 9.25
C ARG A 32 1.41 -6.99 8.44
N LEU A 33 1.36 -6.67 7.15
CA LEU A 33 0.24 -7.00 6.27
C LEU A 33 0.28 -8.43 5.70
N ARG A 34 1.40 -9.16 5.81
CA ARG A 34 1.51 -10.54 5.30
C ARG A 34 0.33 -11.44 5.69
N PRO A 35 -0.13 -11.49 6.96
CA PRO A 35 -1.28 -12.32 7.33
C PRO A 35 -2.58 -11.86 6.68
N VAL A 36 -2.77 -10.55 6.50
CA VAL A 36 -3.96 -9.98 5.85
C VAL A 36 -4.01 -10.36 4.38
N ILE A 37 -2.87 -10.28 3.68
CA ILE A 37 -2.75 -10.69 2.28
C ILE A 37 -3.10 -12.18 2.11
N ILE A 38 -2.60 -13.04 3.00
CA ILE A 38 -2.92 -14.47 2.96
C ILE A 38 -4.43 -14.72 3.10
N GLU A 39 -5.11 -14.03 4.01
CA GLU A 39 -6.56 -14.20 4.16
C GLU A 39 -7.35 -13.63 2.98
N LEU A 40 -6.90 -12.51 2.38
CA LEU A 40 -7.53 -11.96 1.16
C LEU A 40 -7.43 -12.94 -0.02
N GLU A 41 -6.28 -13.57 -0.23
CA GLU A 41 -6.07 -14.59 -1.28
C GLU A 41 -6.90 -15.85 -1.05
N ARG A 42 -7.18 -16.20 0.22
CA ARG A 42 -7.98 -17.38 0.58
C ARG A 42 -9.48 -17.18 0.40
N HIS A 43 -9.96 -15.95 0.25
CA HIS A 43 -11.39 -15.67 0.11
C HIS A 43 -11.84 -15.76 -1.35
N HIS A 44 -12.90 -16.54 -1.59
CA HIS A 44 -13.50 -16.72 -2.93
C HIS A 44 -14.59 -15.69 -3.26
N SER A 45 -14.99 -14.87 -2.30
CA SER A 45 -15.99 -13.81 -2.45
C SER A 45 -15.34 -12.42 -2.47
N SER A 46 -16.05 -11.42 -2.98
CA SER A 46 -15.60 -10.03 -2.93
C SER A 46 -15.37 -9.55 -1.49
N VAL A 47 -14.28 -8.82 -1.26
CA VAL A 47 -13.90 -8.23 0.03
C VAL A 47 -13.71 -6.73 -0.13
N LEU A 48 -14.26 -5.93 0.79
CA LEU A 48 -14.02 -4.50 0.87
C LEU A 48 -13.01 -4.20 1.99
N VAL A 49 -11.89 -3.56 1.64
CA VAL A 49 -10.87 -3.13 2.60
C VAL A 49 -10.92 -1.61 2.76
N ILE A 50 -11.30 -1.14 3.95
CA ILE A 50 -11.25 0.28 4.32
C ILE A 50 -10.05 0.49 5.26
N SER A 51 -9.10 1.33 4.87
CA SER A 51 -7.86 1.55 5.62
C SER A 51 -7.24 2.92 5.31
N HIS A 52 -5.92 3.06 5.50
CA HIS A 52 -5.17 4.30 5.31
C HIS A 52 -4.23 4.21 4.10
N LEU A 53 -3.84 5.35 3.53
CA LEU A 53 -3.08 5.44 2.28
C LEU A 53 -1.82 4.54 2.22
N ALA A 54 -0.98 4.53 3.26
CA ALA A 54 0.22 3.68 3.26
C ALA A 54 -0.10 2.18 3.20
N VAL A 55 -1.16 1.75 3.91
CA VAL A 55 -1.64 0.36 3.89
C VAL A 55 -2.29 0.03 2.56
N GLN A 56 -3.11 0.93 2.02
CA GLN A 56 -3.75 0.80 0.71
C GLN A 56 -2.70 0.62 -0.39
N ARG A 57 -1.62 1.42 -0.38
CA ARG A 57 -0.48 1.27 -1.30
C ARG A 57 0.15 -0.11 -1.23
N CYS A 58 0.39 -0.64 -0.03
CA CYS A 58 0.97 -1.98 0.13
C CYS A 58 0.07 -3.08 -0.44
N ILE A 59 -1.24 -3.01 -0.14
CA ILE A 59 -2.21 -3.99 -0.64
C ILE A 59 -2.35 -3.88 -2.16
N PHE A 60 -2.48 -2.65 -2.66
CA PHE A 60 -2.59 -2.36 -4.09
C PHE A 60 -1.35 -2.89 -4.84
N ALA A 61 -0.14 -2.52 -4.41
CA ALA A 61 1.11 -2.95 -5.02
C ALA A 61 1.26 -4.46 -5.06
N TYR A 62 0.82 -5.17 -4.01
CA TYR A 62 0.83 -6.63 -3.99
C TYR A 62 -0.05 -7.21 -5.09
N PHE A 63 -1.29 -6.75 -5.23
CA PHE A 63 -2.22 -7.28 -6.23
C PHE A 63 -1.88 -6.81 -7.64
N THR A 64 -1.33 -5.61 -7.84
CA THR A 64 -0.97 -5.10 -9.18
C THR A 64 0.43 -5.48 -9.64
N GLY A 65 1.24 -6.08 -8.76
CA GLY A 65 2.62 -6.47 -9.06
C GLY A 65 3.58 -5.29 -9.23
N CYS A 66 3.26 -4.13 -8.62
CA CYS A 66 4.18 -2.98 -8.61
C CYS A 66 5.45 -3.31 -7.82
N SER A 67 6.57 -2.71 -8.21
CA SER A 67 7.85 -2.91 -7.53
C SER A 67 7.84 -2.27 -6.13
N GLN A 68 8.75 -2.71 -5.25
CA GLN A 68 8.85 -2.15 -3.90
C GLN A 68 9.33 -0.70 -3.93
N GLU A 69 10.10 -0.33 -4.93
CA GLU A 69 10.61 1.02 -5.17
C GLU A 69 9.46 1.97 -5.56
N GLU A 70 8.49 1.49 -6.34
CA GLU A 70 7.31 2.27 -6.75
C GLU A 70 6.26 2.38 -5.65
N LEU A 71 6.12 1.36 -4.81
CA LEU A 71 5.06 1.23 -3.81
C LEU A 71 4.86 2.49 -2.93
N PRO A 72 5.91 3.10 -2.33
CA PRO A 72 5.75 4.30 -1.50
C PRO A 72 5.22 5.52 -2.26
N HIS A 73 5.24 5.48 -3.59
CA HIS A 73 4.95 6.57 -4.50
C HIS A 73 3.69 6.35 -5.34
N ILE A 74 2.98 5.23 -5.17
CA ILE A 74 1.72 4.97 -5.87
C ILE A 74 0.71 6.08 -5.53
N ASP A 75 0.20 6.76 -6.55
CA ASP A 75 -0.83 7.78 -6.39
C ASP A 75 -2.19 7.11 -6.22
N MET A 76 -2.87 7.47 -5.13
CA MET A 76 -4.23 7.01 -4.84
C MET A 76 -5.03 8.21 -4.34
N ASP A 77 -6.18 8.42 -4.96
CA ASP A 77 -7.07 9.53 -4.68
C ASP A 77 -7.94 9.25 -3.45
N MET A 78 -8.21 10.31 -2.70
CA MET A 78 -9.21 10.27 -1.64
C MET A 78 -10.61 10.16 -2.23
N HIS A 79 -11.52 9.49 -1.51
CA HIS A 79 -12.91 9.26 -1.93
C HIS A 79 -13.05 8.51 -3.26
N THR A 80 -12.08 7.66 -3.59
CA THR A 80 -12.13 6.77 -4.76
C THR A 80 -12.09 5.32 -4.31
N LEU A 81 -13.01 4.50 -4.82
CA LEU A 81 -12.97 3.05 -4.67
C LEU A 81 -12.08 2.46 -5.75
N TYR A 82 -11.05 1.72 -5.36
CA TYR A 82 -10.19 0.97 -6.26
C TYR A 82 -10.62 -0.50 -6.26
N GLU A 83 -11.30 -0.91 -7.33
CA GLU A 83 -11.73 -2.29 -7.55
C GLU A 83 -10.60 -3.06 -8.25
N LEU A 84 -10.16 -4.15 -7.61
CA LEU A 84 -9.09 -5.00 -8.11
C LEU A 84 -9.69 -6.34 -8.55
N HIS A 85 -9.41 -6.73 -9.79
CA HIS A 85 -9.79 -8.02 -10.36
C HIS A 85 -8.53 -8.81 -10.74
N PRO A 86 -7.96 -9.61 -9.84
CA PRO A 86 -6.81 -10.46 -10.12
C PRO A 86 -7.17 -11.54 -11.16
N GLY A 87 -6.30 -11.73 -12.14
CA GLY A 87 -6.46 -12.71 -13.21
C GLY A 87 -5.14 -13.32 -13.66
N PRO A 88 -5.18 -14.28 -14.60
CA PRO A 88 -4.00 -15.02 -15.05
C PRO A 88 -2.95 -14.14 -15.77
N PHE A 89 -3.33 -12.95 -16.21
CA PHE A 89 -2.45 -12.01 -16.92
C PHE A 89 -2.20 -10.72 -16.12
N GLY A 90 -2.35 -10.79 -14.80
CA GLY A 90 -2.26 -9.65 -13.89
C GLY A 90 -3.61 -9.17 -13.41
N THR A 91 -3.63 -7.99 -12.79
CA THR A 91 -4.82 -7.44 -12.11
C THR A 91 -5.40 -6.30 -12.92
N THR A 92 -6.69 -6.39 -13.23
CA THR A 92 -7.44 -5.26 -13.78
C THR A 92 -7.85 -4.33 -12.64
N VAL A 93 -7.67 -3.03 -12.85
CA VAL A 93 -7.96 -1.99 -11.85
C VAL A 93 -9.04 -1.08 -12.40
N ASN A 94 -10.12 -0.89 -11.64
CA ASN A 94 -11.16 0.10 -11.92
C ASN A 94 -11.22 1.11 -10.77
N ALA A 95 -11.18 2.40 -11.09
CA ALA A 95 -11.23 3.48 -10.11
C ALA A 95 -12.60 4.18 -10.20
N VAL A 96 -13.36 4.14 -9.11
CA VAL A 96 -14.72 4.67 -9.03
C VAL A 96 -14.75 5.82 -8.02
N PRO A 97 -14.78 7.08 -8.46
CA PRO A 97 -14.97 8.22 -7.57
C PRO A 97 -16.33 8.13 -6.87
N LEU A 98 -16.37 8.38 -5.57
CA LEU A 98 -17.58 8.24 -4.74
C LEU A 98 -18.47 9.50 -4.69
N GLY A 99 -18.02 10.62 -5.28
CA GLY A 99 -18.78 11.87 -5.36
C GLY A 99 -18.67 12.75 -4.11
#